data_AF-A0A672LZD6-F1
#
_entry.id   AF-A0A672LZD6-F1
#
_cell.length_a   1.000
_cell.length_b   1.000
_cell.length_c   1.000
_cell.angle_alpha   90.00
_cell.angle_beta   90.00
_cell.angle_gamma   90.00
#
_symmetry.space_group_name_H-M   'P 1'
#
loop_
_entity.id
_entity.type
_entity.pdbx_description
1 polymer ?
#
loop_
_entity_poly.entity_id
_entity_poly.type
_entity_poly.pdbx_seq_one_letter_code
_entity_poly.pdbx_strand_id
1 'polypeptide(L)'
;QQRVFGAEVDMRVKAGDSITLYCDCVIPLGSLIVWLRNCSHEHQPSLFIDSTKIFKEKFPRFSFVLNGSRNSYDLHITNVSVSDEGIYYCAKTVKKISKDVNGIINNQFEYEYGNKTTRLSVLGEKTFSLLFMLICFVLTNPLLLFSLYF
;
A
#
# COMPACT_ATOMS: atom_id res chain seq x y z
N GLN A 1 -19.36 -8.68 7.84
CA GLN A 1 -18.51 -9.47 8.77
C GLN A 1 -17.52 -8.49 9.40
N GLN A 2 -17.66 -8.19 10.68
CA GLN A 2 -16.83 -7.21 11.38
C GLN A 2 -15.45 -7.84 11.62
N ARG A 3 -14.47 -7.50 10.77
CA ARG A 3 -13.10 -7.97 10.91
C ARG A 3 -12.46 -7.21 12.06
N VAL A 4 -12.08 -7.91 13.12
CA VAL A 4 -11.24 -7.36 14.19
C VAL A 4 -9.84 -7.25 13.61
N PHE A 5 -9.46 -6.06 13.14
CA PHE A 5 -8.06 -5.77 12.82
C PHE A 5 -7.26 -5.83 14.13
N GLY A 6 -6.08 -6.44 14.12
CA GLY A 6 -5.21 -6.50 15.30
C GLY A 6 -4.59 -5.14 15.63
N ALA A 7 -3.39 -5.14 16.24
CA ALA A 7 -2.75 -3.91 16.73
C ALA A 7 -2.63 -2.82 15.64
N GLU A 8 -3.33 -1.71 15.84
CA GLU A 8 -3.19 -0.49 15.05
C GLU A 8 -2.03 0.33 15.59
N VAL A 9 -1.11 0.71 14.70
CA VAL A 9 0.05 1.54 15.03
C VAL A 9 -0.06 2.88 14.32
N ASP A 10 -0.08 3.96 15.09
CA ASP A 10 0.02 5.31 14.56
C ASP A 10 1.49 5.70 14.33
N MET A 11 1.79 6.14 13.10
CA MET A 11 3.12 6.59 12.71
C MET A 11 3.05 8.00 12.14
N ARG A 12 3.78 8.93 12.76
CA ARG A 12 3.88 10.34 12.34
C ARG A 12 5.30 10.65 11.89
N VAL A 13 5.44 11.14 10.67
CA VAL A 13 6.76 11.32 10.00
C VAL A 13 6.81 12.64 9.26
N LYS A 14 7.98 13.23 9.08
CA LYS A 14 8.08 14.49 8.33
C LYS A 14 8.09 14.20 6.82
N ALA A 15 7.60 15.15 6.04
CA ALA A 15 7.73 15.06 4.58
C ALA A 15 9.22 14.99 4.19
N GLY A 16 9.56 14.11 3.26
CA GLY A 16 10.94 13.84 2.84
C GLY A 16 11.63 12.70 3.59
N ASP A 17 11.11 12.27 4.75
CA ASP A 17 11.69 11.15 5.50
C ASP A 17 11.58 9.82 4.73
N SER A 18 12.43 8.86 5.10
CA SER A 18 12.33 7.46 4.66
C SER A 18 11.91 6.57 5.83
N ILE A 19 10.95 5.69 5.60
CA ILE A 19 10.27 4.93 6.66
C ILE A 19 10.16 3.45 6.28
N THR A 20 9.96 2.60 7.29
CA THR A 20 9.67 1.18 7.08
C THR A 20 8.41 0.78 7.82
N LEU A 21 7.45 0.22 7.08
CA LEU A 21 6.24 -0.37 7.61
C LEU A 21 6.44 -1.87 7.77
N TYR A 22 6.09 -2.39 8.95
CA TYR A 22 6.40 -3.77 9.32
C TYR A 22 5.21 -4.69 9.11
N CYS A 23 5.46 -5.85 8.49
CA CYS A 23 4.46 -6.89 8.28
C CYS A 23 4.64 -8.04 9.28
N ASP A 24 3.52 -8.58 9.77
CA ASP A 24 3.47 -9.75 10.66
C ASP A 24 3.10 -11.06 9.94
N CYS A 25 2.85 -11.02 8.64
CA CYS A 25 2.66 -12.22 7.82
C CYS A 25 3.96 -13.00 7.70
N VAL A 26 3.96 -14.25 8.19
CA VAL A 26 4.96 -15.25 7.82
C VAL A 26 4.66 -15.74 6.41
N ILE A 27 5.68 -15.76 5.54
CA ILE A 27 5.52 -16.05 4.10
C ILE A 27 5.98 -17.48 3.80
N PRO A 28 5.05 -18.41 3.51
CA PRO A 28 5.40 -19.75 3.05
C PRO A 28 6.11 -19.72 1.70
N LEU A 29 6.83 -20.81 1.40
CA LEU A 29 7.37 -21.03 0.06
C LEU A 29 6.27 -20.98 -1.01
N GLY A 30 6.49 -20.19 -2.05
CA GLY A 30 5.54 -20.02 -3.16
C GLY A 30 4.40 -19.03 -2.89
N SER A 31 4.36 -18.36 -1.73
CA SER A 31 3.45 -17.26 -1.45
C SER A 31 4.00 -15.92 -1.95
N LEU A 32 3.10 -15.02 -2.35
CA LEU A 32 3.40 -13.64 -2.70
C LEU A 32 2.95 -12.73 -1.56
N ILE A 33 3.79 -11.76 -1.20
CA ILE A 33 3.41 -10.67 -0.30
C ILE A 33 2.78 -9.53 -1.11
N VAL A 34 1.78 -8.92 -0.51
CA VAL A 34 1.09 -7.75 -1.03
C VAL A 34 1.00 -6.70 0.07
N TRP A 35 1.31 -5.46 -0.29
CA TRP A 35 1.03 -4.27 0.49
C TRP A 35 -0.11 -3.49 -0.14
N LEU A 36 -1.04 -3.08 0.70
CA LEU A 36 -2.20 -2.30 0.31
C LEU A 36 -2.29 -1.05 1.18
N ARG A 37 -2.83 0.01 0.60
CA ARG A 37 -3.11 1.27 1.31
C ARG A 37 -4.51 1.73 1.01
N ASN A 38 -5.28 1.97 2.07
CA ASN A 38 -6.50 2.75 2.00
C ASN A 38 -6.13 4.22 2.20
N CYS A 39 -6.44 5.03 1.19
CA CYS A 39 -6.12 6.45 1.22
C CYS A 39 -7.01 7.20 2.19
N SER A 40 -6.46 8.21 2.86
CA SER A 40 -7.23 9.15 3.70
C SER A 40 -7.88 10.28 2.90
N HIS A 41 -7.51 10.44 1.63
CA HIS A 41 -7.97 11.53 0.75
C HIS A 41 -9.02 11.00 -0.23
N GLU A 42 -10.11 11.75 -0.40
CA GLU A 42 -11.15 11.41 -1.38
C GLU A 42 -10.58 11.40 -2.80
N HIS A 43 -10.99 10.43 -3.63
CA HIS A 43 -10.60 10.25 -5.04
C HIS A 43 -9.15 9.78 -5.33
N GLN A 44 -8.29 9.59 -4.32
CA GLN A 44 -6.99 9.00 -4.55
C GLN A 44 -7.09 7.46 -4.56
N PRO A 45 -6.61 6.76 -5.62
CA PRO A 45 -6.74 5.32 -5.72
C PRO A 45 -5.97 4.60 -4.61
N SER A 46 -6.56 3.55 -4.05
CA SER A 46 -5.87 2.67 -3.10
C SER A 46 -4.61 2.07 -3.72
N LEU A 47 -3.54 2.01 -2.95
CA LEU A 47 -2.29 1.40 -3.39
C LEU A 47 -2.40 -0.12 -3.32
N PHE A 48 -1.89 -0.81 -4.34
CA PHE A 48 -1.72 -2.26 -4.36
C PHE A 48 -0.36 -2.59 -4.96
N ILE A 49 0.55 -3.07 -4.12
CA ILE A 49 1.91 -3.47 -4.53
C ILE A 49 2.11 -4.92 -4.14
N ASP A 50 2.25 -5.79 -5.13
CA ASP A 50 2.74 -7.16 -4.91
C ASP A 50 4.24 -7.24 -5.22
N SER A 51 4.90 -8.28 -4.72
CA SER A 51 6.35 -8.48 -4.90
C SER A 51 6.79 -8.62 -6.36
N THR A 52 5.88 -8.95 -7.27
CA THR A 52 6.18 -9.07 -8.70
C THR A 52 6.16 -7.72 -9.41
N LYS A 53 5.45 -6.73 -8.87
CA LYS A 53 5.31 -5.39 -9.43
C LYS A 53 6.41 -4.43 -8.98
N ILE A 54 7.15 -4.76 -7.93
CA ILE A 54 8.16 -3.85 -7.37
C ILE A 54 9.33 -3.62 -8.33
N PHE A 55 9.66 -4.63 -9.15
CA PHE A 55 10.70 -4.54 -10.18
C PHE A 55 10.26 -3.81 -11.45
N LYS A 56 9.00 -3.38 -11.57
CA LYS A 56 8.44 -2.85 -12.82
C LYS A 56 8.55 -1.33 -13.00
N GLU A 57 9.50 -0.65 -12.35
CA GLU A 57 9.69 0.82 -12.34
C GLU A 57 8.46 1.66 -11.88
N LYS A 58 7.30 1.04 -11.68
CA LYS A 58 6.02 1.68 -11.39
C LYS A 58 5.98 2.32 -10.00
N PHE A 59 6.85 1.89 -9.09
CA PHE A 59 6.87 2.32 -7.70
C PHE A 59 8.30 2.63 -7.23
N PRO A 60 8.99 3.64 -7.79
CA PRO A 60 10.41 3.87 -7.56
C PRO A 60 10.76 4.26 -6.11
N ARG A 61 9.78 4.77 -5.36
CA ARG A 61 9.93 5.12 -3.93
C ARG A 61 9.63 3.97 -2.97
N PHE A 62 9.07 2.87 -3.47
CA PHE A 62 8.62 1.75 -2.66
C PHE A 62 9.52 0.53 -2.90
N SER A 63 10.00 -0.08 -1.83
CA SER A 63 10.83 -1.29 -1.89
C SER A 63 10.44 -2.28 -0.80
N PHE A 64 10.73 -3.56 -1.01
CA PHE A 64 10.51 -4.60 -0.01
C PHE A 64 11.81 -4.95 0.69
N VAL A 65 11.74 -5.03 2.01
CA VAL A 65 12.87 -5.37 2.88
C VAL A 65 12.59 -6.73 3.50
N LEU A 66 13.47 -7.71 3.24
CA LEU A 66 13.35 -9.03 3.84
C LEU A 66 13.65 -8.97 5.33
N ASN A 67 12.71 -9.41 6.15
CA ASN A 67 12.90 -9.64 7.56
C ASN A 67 13.16 -11.13 7.82
N GLY A 68 14.43 -11.52 7.79
CA GLY A 68 14.83 -12.93 7.94
C GLY A 68 14.41 -13.56 9.27
N SER A 69 14.27 -12.77 10.34
CA SER A 69 13.86 -13.27 11.66
C SER A 69 12.40 -13.72 11.72
N ARG A 70 11.54 -13.06 10.93
CA ARG A 70 10.08 -13.33 10.86
C ARG A 70 9.66 -14.03 9.58
N ASN A 71 10.58 -14.15 8.63
CA ASN A 71 10.31 -14.60 7.27
C ASN A 71 9.14 -13.80 6.65
N SER A 72 9.23 -12.48 6.75
CA SER A 72 8.26 -11.51 6.24
C SER A 72 8.94 -10.48 5.33
N TYR A 73 8.15 -9.73 4.55
CA TYR A 73 8.63 -8.60 3.76
C TYR A 73 7.99 -7.31 4.24
N ASP A 74 8.83 -6.42 4.76
CA ASP A 74 8.47 -5.09 5.21
C ASP A 74 8.45 -4.12 4.02
N LEU A 75 7.62 -3.07 4.09
CA LEU A 75 7.54 -2.05 3.04
C LEU A 75 8.39 -0.85 3.43
N HIS A 76 9.41 -0.55 2.63
CA HIS A 76 10.20 0.66 2.76
C HIS A 76 9.71 1.72 1.78
N ILE A 77 9.51 2.95 2.27
CA ILE A 77 9.03 4.10 1.51
C ILE A 77 10.06 5.22 1.66
N THR A 78 10.59 5.73 0.55
CA THR A 78 11.52 6.87 0.55
C THR A 78 10.81 8.17 0.16
N ASN A 79 11.34 9.29 0.63
CA ASN A 79 10.84 10.64 0.32
C ASN A 79 9.31 10.73 0.52
N VAL A 80 8.87 10.43 1.75
CA VAL A 80 7.45 10.39 2.11
C VAL A 80 6.78 11.74 1.85
N SER A 81 5.58 11.72 1.27
CA SER A 81 4.78 12.93 1.03
C SER A 81 3.36 12.79 1.57
N VAL A 82 2.60 13.88 1.59
CA VAL A 82 1.18 13.88 2.04
C VAL A 82 0.31 12.90 1.25
N SER A 83 0.70 12.60 -0.01
CA SER A 83 0.03 11.60 -0.84
C SER A 83 0.23 10.15 -0.37
N ASP A 84 1.14 9.93 0.59
CA ASP A 84 1.41 8.65 1.23
C ASP A 84 0.56 8.41 2.48
N GLU A 85 -0.18 9.40 2.97
CA GLU A 85 -1.07 9.25 4.11
C GLU A 85 -2.15 8.20 3.86
N GLY A 86 -2.47 7.44 4.91
CA GLY A 86 -3.47 6.39 4.83
C GLY A 86 -3.24 5.25 5.82
N ILE A 87 -4.07 4.23 5.69
CA ILE A 87 -3.98 3.00 6.49
C ILE A 87 -3.37 1.92 5.61
N TYR A 88 -2.22 1.41 6.06
CA TYR A 88 -1.49 0.36 5.38
C TYR A 88 -1.75 -1.00 6.03
N TYR A 89 -1.86 -2.01 5.19
CA TYR A 89 -2.05 -3.41 5.57
C TYR A 89 -1.27 -4.31 4.61
N CYS A 90 -0.65 -5.35 5.18
CA CYS A 90 0.00 -6.38 4.39
C CYS A 90 -0.90 -7.64 4.30
N ALA A 91 -0.72 -8.41 3.23
CA ALA A 91 -1.39 -9.67 3.01
C ALA A 91 -0.46 -10.63 2.27
N LYS A 92 -0.69 -11.93 2.42
CA LYS A 92 0.00 -12.98 1.67
C LYS A 92 -0.99 -13.78 0.83
N THR A 93 -0.54 -14.29 -0.31
CA THR A 93 -1.33 -15.27 -1.07
C THR A 93 -1.22 -16.64 -0.42
N VAL A 94 -2.37 -17.27 -0.19
CA VAL A 94 -2.46 -18.62 0.35
C VAL A 94 -3.15 -19.51 -0.67
N LYS A 95 -2.53 -20.65 -0.96
CA LYS A 95 -3.11 -21.66 -1.84
C LYS A 95 -4.14 -22.44 -1.05
N LYS A 96 -5.41 -22.33 -1.44
CA LYS A 96 -6.47 -23.23 -1.00
C LYS A 96 -6.64 -24.34 -2.01
N ILE A 97 -6.61 -25.56 -1.50
CA ILE A 97 -6.87 -26.78 -2.25
C ILE A 97 -8.24 -27.26 -1.82
N SER A 98 -9.17 -27.33 -2.76
CA SER A 98 -10.47 -27.97 -2.56
C SER A 98 -10.63 -29.13 -3.53
N LYS A 99 -11.40 -30.14 -3.10
CA LYS A 99 -11.84 -31.23 -3.98
C LYS A 99 -13.34 -31.05 -4.20
N ASP A 100 -13.76 -31.13 -5.44
CA ASP A 100 -15.19 -31.19 -5.74
C ASP A 100 -15.74 -32.62 -5.53
N VAL A 101 -17.04 -32.78 -5.77
CA VAL A 101 -17.76 -34.05 -5.60
C VAL A 101 -17.21 -35.16 -6.51
N ASN A 102 -16.57 -34.79 -7.62
CA ASN A 102 -15.97 -35.71 -8.59
C ASN A 102 -14.49 -36.00 -8.29
N GLY A 103 -13.95 -35.45 -7.20
CA GLY A 103 -12.55 -35.62 -6.81
C GLY A 103 -11.56 -34.74 -7.59
N ILE A 104 -12.04 -33.79 -8.41
CA ILE A 104 -11.18 -32.84 -9.14
C ILE A 104 -10.57 -31.85 -8.15
N ILE A 105 -9.25 -31.67 -8.27
CA ILE A 105 -8.50 -30.75 -7.42
C ILE A 105 -8.61 -29.33 -8.01
N ASN A 106 -9.23 -28.42 -7.25
CA ASN A 106 -9.30 -27.01 -7.57
C ASN A 106 -8.28 -26.24 -6.74
N ASN A 107 -7.48 -25.41 -7.43
CA ASN A 107 -6.50 -24.54 -6.80
C ASN A 107 -7.02 -23.11 -6.84
N GLN A 108 -7.24 -22.51 -5.67
CA GLN A 108 -7.63 -21.12 -5.53
C GLN A 108 -6.58 -20.37 -4.71
N PHE A 109 -6.30 -19.13 -5.10
CA PHE A 109 -5.46 -18.23 -4.31
C PHE A 109 -6.36 -17.23 -3.59
N GLU A 110 -6.19 -17.14 -2.28
CA GLU A 110 -6.86 -16.14 -1.45
C GLU A 110 -5.84 -15.26 -0.74
N TYR A 111 -6.25 -14.07 -0.32
CA TYR A 111 -5.44 -13.17 0.48
C TYR A 111 -5.71 -13.39 1.97
N GLU A 112 -4.67 -13.76 2.70
CA GLU A 112 -4.67 -13.74 4.16
C GLU A 112 -3.97 -12.46 4.63
N TYR A 113 -4.70 -11.62 5.35
CA TYR A 113 -4.21 -10.33 5.84
C TYR A 113 -3.42 -10.51 7.13
N GLY A 114 -2.40 -9.68 7.32
CA GLY A 114 -1.72 -9.55 8.59
C GLY A 114 -2.63 -8.96 9.66
N ASN A 115 -2.27 -9.14 10.93
CA ASN A 115 -3.01 -8.57 12.04
C ASN A 115 -2.56 -7.15 12.34
N LYS A 116 -1.40 -6.72 11.83
CA LYS A 116 -0.88 -5.36 12.05
C LYS A 116 -1.37 -4.40 10.97
N THR A 117 -1.89 -3.25 11.40
CA THR A 117 -2.17 -2.11 10.54
C THR A 117 -1.31 -0.92 10.96
N THR A 118 -0.96 -0.06 10.01
CA THR A 118 -0.23 1.17 10.33
C THR A 118 -0.93 2.36 9.70
N ARG A 119 -1.32 3.32 10.54
CA ARG A 119 -1.84 4.61 10.12
C ARG A 119 -0.68 5.57 9.95
N LEU A 120 -0.40 5.94 8.71
CA LEU A 120 0.66 6.89 8.39
C LEU A 120 0.08 8.30 8.28
N SER A 121 0.66 9.24 9.01
CA SER A 121 0.36 10.67 8.92
C SER A 121 1.64 11.48 8.72
N VAL A 122 1.57 12.50 7.89
CA VAL A 122 2.73 13.32 7.53
C VAL A 122 2.66 14.67 8.27
N LEU A 123 3.72 14.96 9.01
CA LEU A 123 3.92 16.19 9.76
C LEU A 123 4.37 17.28 8.77
N GLY A 124 3.50 18.25 8.50
CA GLY A 124 3.79 19.41 7.66
C GLY A 124 2.58 20.32 7.49
N GLU A 125 2.79 21.59 7.12
CA GLU A 125 1.70 22.51 6.81
C GLU A 125 0.96 22.05 5.55
N LYS A 126 -0.33 21.74 5.69
CA LYS A 126 -1.21 21.27 4.60
C LYS A 126 -1.41 22.31 3.47
N THR A 127 -0.93 23.54 3.67
CA THR A 127 -1.03 24.68 2.76
C THR A 127 -0.31 24.44 1.43
N PHE A 128 0.93 23.94 1.46
CA PHE A 128 1.67 23.59 0.24
C PHE A 128 1.07 22.38 -0.49
N SER A 129 0.47 21.43 0.25
CA SER A 129 -0.18 20.25 -0.33
C SER A 129 -1.46 20.61 -1.09
N LEU A 130 -2.28 21.52 -0.58
CA LEU A 130 -3.48 21.98 -1.29
C LEU A 130 -3.10 22.69 -2.59
N LEU A 131 -2.07 23.54 -2.57
CA LEU A 131 -1.58 24.23 -3.76
C LEU A 131 -1.05 23.23 -4.80
N PHE A 132 -0.27 22.22 -4.38
CA PHE A 132 0.23 21.18 -5.29
C PHE A 132 -0.90 20.31 -5.86
N MET A 133 -1.90 19.94 -5.05
CA MET A 133 -3.09 19.21 -5.52
C MET A 133 -3.92 20.05 -6.50
N LEU A 134 -4.08 21.35 -6.25
CA LEU A 134 -4.70 22.30 -7.18
C LEU A 134 -3.92 22.40 -8.49
N ILE A 135 -2.59 22.54 -8.43
CA ILE A 135 -1.73 22.58 -9.62
C ILE A 135 -1.85 21.26 -10.40
N CYS A 136 -1.77 20.10 -9.75
CA CYS A 136 -1.94 18.80 -10.41
C CYS A 136 -3.35 18.67 -11.01
N PHE A 137 -4.40 19.08 -10.32
CA PHE A 137 -5.77 19.05 -10.85
C PHE A 137 -5.91 19.94 -12.08
N VAL A 138 -5.36 21.15 -12.06
CA VAL A 138 -5.36 22.07 -13.21
C VAL A 138 -4.56 21.51 -14.38
N LEU A 139 -3.38 20.92 -14.13
CA LEU A 139 -2.50 20.35 -15.17
C LEU A 139 -2.98 19.01 -15.73
N THR A 140 -3.84 18.28 -15.03
CA THR A 140 -4.39 16.99 -15.49
C THR A 140 -5.79 17.13 -16.09
N ASN A 141 -6.43 18.29 -15.93
CA ASN A 141 -7.79 18.55 -16.43
C ASN A 141 -7.73 19.43 -17.69
N PRO A 142 -8.02 18.86 -18.89
CA PRO A 142 -7.83 19.57 -20.16
C PRO A 142 -8.64 20.86 -20.25
N LEU A 143 -9.85 20.87 -19.69
CA LEU A 143 -10.75 22.03 -19.73
C LEU A 143 -10.19 23.24 -18.97
N LEU A 144 -9.49 23.01 -17.85
CA LEU A 144 -8.88 24.06 -17.04
C LEU A 144 -7.55 24.54 -17.63
N LEU A 145 -6.83 23.65 -18.29
CA LEU A 145 -5.66 24.00 -19.12
C LEU A 145 -6.05 24.94 -20.25
N PHE A 146 -7.12 24.65 -21.01
CA PHE A 146 -7.59 25.52 -22.10
C PHE A 146 -7.92 26.95 -21.64
N SER A 147 -8.43 27.14 -20.42
CA SER A 147 -8.74 28.46 -19.85
C SER A 147 -7.52 29.27 -19.35
N LEU A 148 -6.35 28.66 -19.23
CA LEU A 148 -5.11 29.35 -18.83
C LEU A 148 -4.28 29.83 -20.03
N TYR A 149 -4.54 29.29 -21.21
CA TYR A 149 -3.85 29.62 -22.46
C TYR A 149 -4.64 30.59 -23.36
N PHE A 150 -5.79 31.11 -22.89
CA PHE A 150 -6.61 32.13 -23.55
C PHE A 150 -6.92 33.28 -22.60
#